data_AF-A0A9D9YHA6-F1
#
_entry.id   AF-A0A9D9YHA6-F1
#
_cell.length_a   1.000
_cell.length_b   1.000
_cell.length_c   1.000
_cell.angle_alpha   90.00
_cell.angle_beta   90.00
_cell.angle_gamma   90.00
#
_symmetry.space_group_name_H-M   'P 1'
#
loop_
_entity.id
_entity.type
_entity.pdbx_description
1 polymer ?
#
loop_
_entity_poly.entity_id
_entity_poly.type
_entity_poly.pdbx_seq_one_letter_code
_entity_poly.pdbx_strand_id
1 'polypeptide(L)'
;MNILKLKPTTSKYNNNTNNKELSPESNHHSTPVRRSKGASPVLRTPKRVSNSSSQTEARLQTKPAFTIIEVVLVLAIAGLIFLMVFIALPALQRNQRDTQRKNDLNQLKTAIDNYKSNNKGSIPSAATLGGNTSTALVNSDFGQSYLAPYSSDTFKDPDGNNYIARAAVGRSAGFNPTDYGVTISSHYVYISLGAKCSGESLVITNASNNYAIQYALEGGGTYCIDG
;
A
#
# COMPACT_ATOMS: atom_id res chain seq x y z
N MET A 1 6.81 -5.65 -58.46
CA MET A 1 7.91 -4.91 -57.80
C MET A 1 7.90 -5.27 -56.31
N ASN A 2 9.07 -5.57 -55.76
CA ASN A 2 9.28 -6.24 -54.47
C ASN A 2 8.80 -5.49 -53.21
N ILE A 3 8.39 -6.28 -52.23
CA ILE A 3 8.09 -5.94 -50.84
C ILE A 3 9.41 -5.75 -50.07
N LEU A 4 9.56 -4.66 -49.32
CA LEU A 4 10.51 -4.59 -48.21
C LEU A 4 9.79 -4.16 -46.92
N LYS A 5 9.51 -5.18 -46.10
CA LYS A 5 9.16 -5.05 -44.68
C LYS A 5 10.41 -4.58 -43.94
N LEU A 6 10.35 -3.43 -43.28
CA LEU A 6 11.34 -3.04 -42.28
C LEU A 6 10.99 -3.68 -40.93
N LYS A 7 11.88 -4.54 -40.43
CA LYS A 7 11.85 -5.07 -39.06
C LYS A 7 12.46 -4.05 -38.09
N PRO A 8 11.99 -3.93 -36.84
CA PRO A 8 12.66 -3.13 -35.82
C PRO A 8 13.93 -3.83 -35.31
N THR A 9 15.01 -3.05 -35.16
CA THR A 9 16.33 -3.48 -34.66
C THR A 9 16.33 -3.56 -33.14
N THR A 10 16.70 -4.72 -32.60
CA THR A 10 17.01 -4.95 -31.19
C THR A 10 18.37 -4.36 -30.81
N SER A 11 18.42 -3.42 -29.86
CA SER A 11 19.68 -2.95 -29.25
C SER A 11 19.86 -3.59 -27.87
N LYS A 12 21.06 -4.16 -27.65
CA LYS A 12 21.40 -5.00 -26.49
C LYS A 12 21.68 -4.15 -25.24
N TYR A 13 21.13 -4.58 -24.11
CA TYR A 13 21.40 -4.08 -22.76
C TYR A 13 22.79 -4.55 -22.29
N ASN A 14 23.59 -3.65 -21.73
CA ASN A 14 24.94 -3.90 -21.20
C ASN A 14 24.89 -3.85 -19.66
N ASN A 15 25.25 -4.96 -19.00
CA ASN A 15 25.38 -5.05 -17.54
C ASN A 15 26.84 -4.85 -17.15
N ASN A 16 27.20 -3.64 -16.73
CA ASN A 16 28.42 -3.43 -15.96
C ASN A 16 28.06 -2.97 -14.55
N THR A 17 28.16 -3.92 -13.64
CA THR A 17 28.08 -3.77 -12.18
C THR A 17 29.33 -3.06 -11.68
N ASN A 18 29.18 -1.85 -11.12
CA ASN A 18 30.11 -1.30 -10.14
C ASN A 18 29.33 -0.47 -9.13
N ASN A 19 29.13 -1.07 -7.96
CA ASN A 19 28.41 -0.54 -6.82
C ASN A 19 29.19 0.61 -6.19
N LYS A 20 28.51 1.73 -5.93
CA LYS A 20 28.99 2.76 -5.00
C LYS A 20 27.78 3.38 -4.30
N GLU A 21 27.34 2.75 -3.22
CA GLU A 21 26.39 3.33 -2.28
C GLU A 21 27.11 3.87 -1.04
N LEU A 22 26.48 4.92 -0.51
CA LEU A 22 26.90 5.84 0.53
C LEU A 22 26.43 5.35 1.91
N SER A 23 27.22 5.65 2.94
CA SER A 23 27.08 5.30 4.37
C SER A 23 25.75 5.73 5.03
N PRO A 24 25.42 5.24 6.25
CA PRO A 24 25.98 5.87 7.47
C PRO A 24 26.38 4.92 8.63
N GLU A 25 27.21 5.48 9.52
CA GLU A 25 27.78 4.92 10.76
C GLU A 25 26.75 4.48 11.82
N SER A 26 27.06 3.40 12.56
CA SER A 26 26.56 3.15 13.91
C SER A 26 27.71 2.69 14.82
N ASN A 27 28.00 3.44 15.88
CA ASN A 27 29.08 3.20 16.84
C ASN A 27 28.63 2.22 17.95
N HIS A 28 29.36 1.12 18.13
CA HIS A 28 29.26 0.22 19.29
C HIS A 28 30.45 0.44 20.23
N HIS A 29 30.16 0.69 21.50
CA HIS A 29 31.11 0.96 22.58
C HIS A 29 31.39 -0.32 23.38
N SER A 30 32.63 -0.80 23.35
CA SER A 30 33.14 -1.92 24.16
C SER A 30 34.27 -1.43 25.05
N THR A 31 34.24 -1.79 26.34
CA THR A 31 35.33 -1.52 27.30
C THR A 31 35.73 -2.79 28.07
N PRO A 32 36.95 -2.84 28.65
CA PRO A 32 37.77 -4.05 28.63
C PRO A 32 37.84 -4.85 29.95
N VAL A 33 38.29 -6.09 29.80
CA VAL A 33 38.70 -7.03 30.86
C VAL A 33 40.05 -6.62 31.46
N ARG A 34 40.20 -6.71 32.80
CA ARG A 34 41.51 -6.69 33.47
C ARG A 34 41.61 -7.72 34.59
N ARG A 35 42.81 -8.30 34.71
CA ARG A 35 43.20 -9.48 35.50
C ARG A 35 44.31 -9.07 36.49
N SER A 36 44.26 -9.47 37.76
CA SER A 36 45.41 -9.56 38.69
C SER A 36 45.01 -10.40 39.92
N LYS A 37 45.50 -11.63 40.11
CA LYS A 37 46.73 -12.05 40.83
C LYS A 37 46.85 -11.54 42.28
N GLY A 38 46.84 -12.48 43.25
CA GLY A 38 47.92 -12.59 44.25
C GLY A 38 47.62 -12.35 45.75
N ALA A 39 47.61 -13.45 46.51
CA ALA A 39 48.26 -13.68 47.82
C ALA A 39 47.79 -13.00 49.14
N SER A 40 47.03 -13.78 49.93
CA SER A 40 47.22 -14.26 51.34
C SER A 40 47.67 -13.31 52.51
N PRO A 41 47.68 -13.76 53.80
CA PRO A 41 46.73 -13.30 54.82
C PRO A 41 47.39 -12.66 56.06
N VAL A 42 46.68 -11.83 56.85
CA VAL A 42 47.15 -11.42 58.19
C VAL A 42 46.00 -11.32 59.20
N LEU A 43 46.17 -12.06 60.29
CA LEU A 43 45.36 -12.11 61.51
C LEU A 43 45.67 -10.91 62.43
N ARG A 44 44.68 -10.26 63.05
CA ARG A 44 44.78 -9.75 64.45
C ARG A 44 43.47 -9.16 65.02
N THR A 45 43.05 -9.81 66.11
CA THR A 45 42.43 -9.32 67.37
C THR A 45 41.03 -8.69 67.38
N PRO A 46 40.18 -9.08 68.37
CA PRO A 46 38.91 -8.42 68.61
C PRO A 46 39.09 -7.16 69.48
N LYS A 47 38.38 -6.08 69.16
CA LYS A 47 38.15 -4.97 70.09
C LYS A 47 36.65 -4.73 70.29
N ARG A 48 36.19 -5.24 71.43
CA ARG A 48 35.36 -4.59 72.47
C ARG A 48 34.31 -3.55 72.03
N VAL A 49 33.05 -3.98 72.12
CA VAL A 49 31.87 -3.31 72.72
C VAL A 49 31.92 -1.79 72.88
N SER A 50 30.97 -1.10 72.23
CA SER A 50 30.16 -0.07 72.90
C SER A 50 28.78 -0.02 72.24
N ASN A 51 27.76 -0.45 72.99
CA ASN A 51 26.37 -0.15 72.68
C ASN A 51 26.17 1.37 72.79
N SER A 52 25.79 2.03 71.71
CA SER A 52 25.05 3.28 71.76
C SER A 52 23.77 3.09 70.92
N SER A 53 22.67 2.92 71.63
CA SER A 53 21.32 2.96 71.07
C SER A 53 21.02 4.39 70.60
N SER A 54 21.50 4.73 69.41
CA SER A 54 20.93 5.81 68.61
C SER A 54 19.63 5.28 68.04
N GLN A 55 18.49 5.62 68.67
CA GLN A 55 17.18 5.45 68.06
C GLN A 55 17.09 6.41 66.86
N THR A 56 17.60 5.97 65.72
CA THR A 56 17.25 6.58 64.43
C THR A 56 15.84 6.12 64.14
N GLU A 57 14.85 6.97 64.42
CA GLU A 57 13.47 6.75 64.02
C GLU A 57 13.44 6.47 62.51
N ALA A 58 13.24 5.20 62.15
CA ALA A 58 12.92 4.84 60.78
C ALA A 58 11.53 5.42 60.50
N ARG A 59 11.49 6.63 59.92
CA ARG A 59 10.30 7.16 59.26
C ARG A 59 9.91 6.13 58.22
N LEU A 60 8.94 5.28 58.55
CA LEU A 60 8.20 4.46 57.60
C LEU A 60 7.57 5.44 56.62
N GLN A 61 8.27 5.73 55.53
CA GLN A 61 7.66 6.34 54.36
C GLN A 61 6.56 5.37 53.92
N THR A 62 5.32 5.68 54.29
CA THR A 62 4.15 4.99 53.78
C THR A 62 4.16 5.23 52.28
N LYS A 63 4.68 4.25 51.53
CA LYS A 63 4.63 4.30 50.08
C LYS A 63 3.16 4.40 49.71
N PRO A 64 2.75 5.40 48.91
CA PRO A 64 1.36 5.52 48.50
C PRO A 64 0.96 4.21 47.81
N ALA A 65 -0.07 3.55 48.35
CA ALA A 65 -0.59 2.33 47.80
C ALA A 65 -1.43 2.68 46.56
N PHE A 66 -1.06 2.14 45.39
CA PHE A 66 -1.93 2.12 44.22
C PHE A 66 -3.18 1.33 44.56
N THR A 67 -4.34 1.98 44.56
CA THR A 67 -5.59 1.30 44.93
C THR A 67 -6.06 0.43 43.77
N ILE A 68 -6.66 -0.72 44.09
CA ILE A 68 -7.26 -1.60 43.07
C ILE A 68 -8.36 -0.86 42.31
N ILE A 69 -9.11 0.02 43.00
CA ILE A 69 -10.17 0.84 42.40
C ILE A 69 -9.62 1.76 41.31
N GLU A 70 -8.47 2.40 41.57
CA GLU A 70 -7.80 3.26 40.60
C GLU A 70 -7.38 2.49 39.34
N VAL A 71 -6.82 1.29 39.50
CA VAL A 71 -6.44 0.45 38.36
C VAL A 71 -7.68 -0.04 37.59
N VAL A 72 -8.75 -0.42 38.28
CA VAL A 72 -9.99 -0.90 37.64
C VAL A 72 -10.66 0.20 36.82
N LEU A 73 -10.69 1.44 37.31
CA LEU A 73 -11.26 2.57 36.58
C LEU A 73 -10.48 2.85 35.29
N VAL A 74 -9.14 2.78 35.34
CA VAL A 74 -8.29 2.97 34.17
C VAL A 74 -8.54 1.88 33.13
N LEU A 75 -8.61 0.62 33.56
CA LEU A 75 -8.88 -0.49 32.65
C LEU A 75 -10.29 -0.42 32.06
N ALA A 76 -11.28 0.08 32.81
CA ALA A 76 -12.64 0.26 32.31
C ALA A 76 -12.68 1.29 31.16
N ILE A 77 -12.06 2.46 31.33
CA ILE A 77 -12.01 3.49 30.27
C ILE A 77 -11.15 3.03 29.09
N ALA A 78 -10.01 2.40 29.36
CA ALA A 78 -9.13 1.86 28.32
C ALA A 78 -9.86 0.79 27.48
N GLY A 79 -10.59 -0.12 28.13
CA GLY A 79 -11.41 -1.14 27.46
C GLY A 79 -12.47 -0.54 26.54
N LEU A 80 -13.15 0.53 26.99
CA LEU A 80 -14.14 1.24 26.17
C LEU A 80 -13.51 1.88 24.92
N ILE A 81 -12.35 2.53 25.07
CA ILE A 81 -11.65 3.14 23.94
C ILE A 81 -11.18 2.07 22.96
N PHE A 82 -10.58 0.98 23.44
CA PHE A 82 -10.12 -0.11 22.57
C PHE A 82 -11.26 -0.73 21.75
N LEU A 83 -12.46 -0.86 22.31
CA LEU A 83 -13.63 -1.33 21.58
C LEU A 83 -13.96 -0.43 20.38
N MET A 84 -14.00 0.89 20.58
CA MET A 84 -14.28 1.84 19.50
C MET A 84 -13.20 1.80 18.41
N VAL A 85 -11.93 1.72 18.80
CA VAL A 85 -10.79 1.67 17.87
C VAL A 85 -10.86 0.44 16.97
N PHE A 86 -11.20 -0.74 17.51
CA PHE A 86 -11.27 -1.96 16.70
C PHE A 86 -12.39 -1.96 15.66
N ILE A 87 -13.49 -1.26 15.93
CA ILE A 87 -14.58 -1.09 14.94
C ILE A 87 -14.19 -0.05 13.88
N ALA A 88 -13.55 1.04 14.29
CA ALA A 88 -13.23 2.17 13.42
C ALA A 88 -12.06 1.90 12.47
N LEU A 89 -10.98 1.25 12.92
CA LEU A 89 -9.76 1.07 12.12
C LEU A 89 -10.00 0.29 10.80
N PRO A 90 -10.72 -0.85 10.79
CA PRO A 90 -10.99 -1.56 9.53
C PRO A 90 -11.79 -0.69 8.55
N ALA A 91 -12.78 0.06 9.03
CA ALA A 91 -13.58 0.95 8.19
C ALA A 91 -12.72 2.08 7.58
N LEU A 92 -11.84 2.68 8.38
CA LEU A 92 -10.91 3.70 7.91
C LEU A 92 -9.95 3.16 6.84
N GLN A 93 -9.39 1.97 7.05
CA GLN A 93 -8.50 1.34 6.07
C GLN A 93 -9.19 1.08 4.74
N ARG A 94 -10.44 0.60 4.75
CA ARG A 94 -11.24 0.43 3.52
C ARG A 94 -11.42 1.76 2.77
N ASN A 95 -11.79 2.81 3.50
CA ASN A 95 -12.00 4.14 2.91
C ASN A 95 -10.71 4.72 2.30
N GLN A 96 -9.55 4.49 2.92
CA GLN A 96 -8.26 4.89 2.38
C GLN A 96 -7.92 4.14 1.09
N ARG A 97 -8.13 2.82 1.06
CA ARG A 97 -7.93 2.01 -0.16
C ARG A 97 -8.87 2.43 -1.29
N ASP A 98 -10.14 2.67 -1.01
CA ASP A 98 -11.09 3.15 -2.02
C ASP A 98 -10.73 4.54 -2.54
N THR A 99 -10.19 5.42 -1.69
CA THR A 99 -9.67 6.72 -2.12
C THR A 99 -8.47 6.55 -3.05
N GLN A 100 -7.54 5.65 -2.71
CA GLN A 100 -6.39 5.35 -3.57
C GLN A 100 -6.82 4.75 -4.91
N ARG A 101 -7.75 3.78 -4.93
CA ARG A 101 -8.31 3.21 -6.18
C ARG A 101 -8.92 4.28 -7.09
N LYS A 102 -9.66 5.24 -6.52
CA LYS A 102 -10.19 6.37 -7.29
C LYS A 102 -9.06 7.19 -7.91
N ASN A 103 -8.00 7.47 -7.16
CA ASN A 103 -6.84 8.18 -7.68
C ASN A 103 -6.13 7.38 -8.80
N ASP A 104 -5.98 6.07 -8.64
CA ASP A 104 -5.40 5.18 -9.65
C ASP A 104 -6.25 5.18 -10.93
N LEU A 105 -7.58 5.10 -10.82
CA LEU A 105 -8.45 5.21 -12.00
C LEU A 105 -8.37 6.58 -12.69
N ASN A 106 -8.18 7.67 -11.93
CA ASN A 106 -7.92 8.99 -12.49
C ASN A 106 -6.57 9.05 -13.23
N GLN A 107 -5.54 8.37 -12.71
CA GLN A 107 -4.26 8.22 -13.40
C GLN A 107 -4.43 7.43 -14.71
N LEU A 108 -5.21 6.33 -14.68
CA LEU A 108 -5.54 5.56 -15.87
C LEU A 108 -6.31 6.41 -16.90
N LYS A 109 -7.31 7.18 -16.47
CA LYS A 109 -8.04 8.11 -17.32
C LYS A 109 -7.09 9.09 -18.00
N THR A 110 -6.18 9.70 -17.22
CA THR A 110 -5.16 10.62 -17.74
C THR A 110 -4.24 9.93 -18.75
N ALA A 111 -3.84 8.69 -18.50
CA ALA A 111 -3.03 7.90 -19.43
C ALA A 111 -3.77 7.62 -20.75
N ILE A 112 -5.08 7.33 -20.70
CA ILE A 112 -5.91 7.16 -21.90
C ILE A 112 -6.05 8.48 -22.66
N ASP A 113 -6.23 9.59 -21.95
CA ASP A 113 -6.30 10.93 -22.55
C ASP A 113 -4.96 11.31 -23.22
N ASN A 114 -3.83 10.97 -22.60
CA ASN A 114 -2.50 11.13 -23.20
C ASN A 114 -2.34 10.29 -24.47
N TYR A 115 -2.79 9.03 -24.45
CA TYR A 115 -2.83 8.21 -25.67
C TYR A 115 -3.69 8.87 -26.74
N LYS A 116 -4.88 9.35 -26.39
CA LYS A 116 -5.81 10.03 -27.31
C LYS A 116 -5.16 11.26 -27.95
N SER A 117 -4.45 12.06 -27.17
CA SER A 117 -3.66 13.20 -27.67
C SER A 117 -2.58 12.76 -28.66
N ASN A 118 -1.82 11.71 -28.35
CA ASN A 118 -0.74 11.21 -29.19
C ASN A 118 -1.21 10.46 -30.44
N ASN A 119 -2.47 10.02 -30.47
CA ASN A 119 -3.05 9.20 -31.55
C ASN A 119 -4.19 9.91 -32.29
N LYS A 120 -4.06 11.23 -32.52
CA LYS A 120 -5.00 12.04 -33.34
C LYS A 120 -6.46 11.98 -32.86
N GLY A 121 -6.68 11.89 -31.55
CA GLY A 121 -8.00 11.81 -30.95
C GLY A 121 -8.59 10.40 -30.90
N SER A 122 -7.87 9.37 -31.38
CA SER A 122 -8.28 7.97 -31.25
C SER A 122 -7.98 7.45 -29.85
N ILE A 123 -8.97 6.81 -29.24
CA ILE A 123 -8.78 6.07 -27.98
C ILE A 123 -8.08 4.73 -28.25
N PRO A 124 -7.44 4.12 -27.24
CA PRO A 124 -6.86 2.78 -27.37
C PRO A 124 -7.92 1.76 -27.77
N SER A 125 -7.56 0.81 -28.64
CA SER A 125 -8.44 -0.31 -28.96
C SER A 125 -8.59 -1.24 -27.75
N ALA A 126 -9.66 -2.04 -27.74
CA ALA A 126 -9.87 -3.03 -26.69
C ALA A 126 -8.66 -3.97 -26.57
N ALA A 127 -8.10 -4.44 -27.70
CA ALA A 127 -6.93 -5.30 -27.71
C ALA A 127 -5.69 -4.63 -27.09
N THR A 128 -5.45 -3.35 -27.40
CA THR A 128 -4.33 -2.56 -26.85
C THR A 128 -4.43 -2.41 -25.33
N LEU A 129 -5.66 -2.41 -24.79
CA LEU A 129 -5.94 -2.35 -23.37
C LEU A 129 -5.96 -3.72 -22.68
N GLY A 130 -5.65 -4.83 -23.37
CA GLY A 130 -5.68 -6.19 -22.83
C GLY A 130 -6.93 -7.01 -23.18
N GLY A 131 -7.88 -6.43 -23.91
CA GLY A 131 -9.07 -7.11 -24.43
C GLY A 131 -9.99 -7.64 -23.33
N ASN A 132 -10.74 -8.71 -23.63
CA ASN A 132 -11.58 -9.40 -22.65
C ASN A 132 -10.84 -10.59 -22.02
N THR A 133 -9.56 -10.41 -21.68
CA THR A 133 -8.73 -11.45 -21.06
C THR A 133 -8.37 -11.06 -19.63
N SER A 134 -8.01 -12.02 -18.77
CA SER A 134 -7.53 -11.75 -17.41
C SER A 134 -6.06 -11.31 -17.41
N THR A 135 -5.73 -10.28 -18.18
CA THR A 135 -4.36 -9.75 -18.29
C THR A 135 -4.18 -8.58 -17.34
N ALA A 136 -3.07 -8.55 -16.60
CA ALA A 136 -2.71 -7.38 -15.80
C ALA A 136 -2.58 -6.15 -16.70
N LEU A 137 -3.25 -5.05 -16.37
CA LEU A 137 -3.33 -3.86 -17.20
C LEU A 137 -1.95 -3.29 -17.53
N VAL A 138 -1.03 -3.31 -16.57
CA VAL A 138 0.36 -2.90 -16.76
C VAL A 138 1.09 -3.71 -17.83
N ASN A 139 0.71 -4.97 -18.05
CA ASN A 139 1.32 -5.85 -19.04
C ASN A 139 0.65 -5.74 -20.44
N SER A 140 -0.40 -4.94 -20.59
CA SER A 140 -0.97 -4.63 -21.90
C SER A 140 -0.04 -3.72 -22.71
N ASP A 141 -0.18 -3.72 -24.04
CA ASP A 141 0.58 -2.81 -24.92
C ASP A 141 0.42 -1.33 -24.49
N PHE A 142 -0.80 -0.97 -24.04
CA PHE A 142 -1.10 0.33 -23.46
C PHE A 142 -0.36 0.55 -22.13
N GLY A 143 -0.47 -0.41 -21.20
CA GLY A 143 0.08 -0.30 -19.85
C GLY A 143 1.59 -0.05 -19.84
N GLN A 144 2.31 -0.80 -20.66
CA GLN A 144 3.77 -0.69 -20.82
C GLN A 144 4.23 0.64 -21.42
N SER A 145 3.35 1.37 -22.11
CA SER A 145 3.70 2.60 -22.81
C SER A 145 3.19 3.87 -22.13
N TYR A 146 2.04 3.79 -21.44
CA TYR A 146 1.31 4.97 -20.95
C TYR A 146 1.03 4.95 -19.44
N LEU A 147 1.08 3.79 -18.77
CA LEU A 147 0.65 3.67 -17.37
C LEU A 147 1.80 3.43 -16.40
N ALA A 148 2.71 2.52 -16.75
CA ALA A 148 3.92 2.22 -15.99
C ALA A 148 5.09 1.98 -16.96
N PRO A 149 5.54 3.03 -17.69
CA PRO A 149 6.58 2.87 -18.71
C PRO A 149 7.95 2.52 -18.13
N TYR A 150 8.16 2.75 -16.83
CA TYR A 150 9.39 2.43 -16.13
C TYR A 150 9.18 1.27 -15.16
N SER A 151 10.20 0.43 -14.99
CA SER A 151 10.14 -0.76 -14.12
C SER A 151 9.96 -0.47 -12.62
N SER A 152 10.11 0.79 -12.21
CA SER A 152 9.87 1.26 -10.84
C SER A 152 8.44 1.73 -10.60
N ASP A 153 7.67 1.98 -11.65
CA ASP A 153 6.29 2.44 -11.53
C ASP A 153 5.39 1.28 -11.13
N THR A 154 4.57 1.50 -10.10
CA THR A 154 3.66 0.47 -9.60
C THR A 154 2.23 0.97 -9.73
N PHE A 155 1.55 0.51 -10.78
CA PHE A 155 0.10 0.68 -10.92
C PHE A 155 -0.58 -0.60 -10.42
N LYS A 156 -0.94 -0.62 -9.14
CA LYS A 156 -1.44 -1.81 -8.42
C LYS A 156 -2.58 -1.42 -7.49
N ASP A 157 -3.50 -2.35 -7.24
CA ASP A 157 -4.52 -2.18 -6.24
C ASP A 157 -3.87 -2.01 -4.85
N PRO A 158 -4.42 -1.15 -3.96
CA PRO A 158 -3.93 -0.98 -2.59
C PRO A 158 -3.84 -2.25 -1.73
N ASP A 159 -4.48 -3.34 -2.14
CA ASP A 159 -4.30 -4.66 -1.52
C ASP A 159 -3.06 -5.45 -2.00
N GLY A 160 -2.32 -4.89 -2.96
CA GLY A 160 -1.05 -5.41 -3.49
C GLY A 160 -1.18 -6.17 -4.82
N ASN A 161 -2.39 -6.43 -5.29
CA ASN A 161 -2.63 -7.13 -6.56
C ASN A 161 -2.53 -6.20 -7.77
N ASN A 162 -2.31 -6.76 -8.96
CA ASN A 162 -2.37 -5.98 -10.18
C ASN A 162 -3.83 -5.75 -10.58
N TYR A 163 -4.13 -4.55 -11.07
CA TYR A 163 -5.37 -4.30 -11.78
C TYR A 163 -5.42 -5.16 -13.05
N ILE A 164 -6.53 -5.87 -13.27
CA ILE A 164 -6.75 -6.75 -14.41
C ILE A 164 -7.65 -6.02 -15.41
N ALA A 165 -7.18 -5.84 -16.64
CA ALA A 165 -7.93 -5.09 -17.64
C ALA A 165 -9.04 -5.94 -18.26
N ARG A 166 -10.24 -5.37 -18.40
CA ARG A 166 -11.30 -5.89 -19.26
C ARG A 166 -11.81 -4.78 -20.15
N ALA A 167 -11.33 -4.77 -21.39
CA ALA A 167 -11.71 -3.79 -22.39
C ALA A 167 -12.53 -4.41 -23.52
N ALA A 168 -13.63 -3.75 -23.88
CA ALA A 168 -14.51 -4.13 -24.98
C ALA A 168 -15.34 -2.93 -25.43
N VAL A 169 -15.96 -3.07 -26.60
CA VAL A 169 -16.88 -2.06 -27.14
C VAL A 169 -18.29 -2.31 -26.57
N GLY A 170 -18.98 -1.24 -26.19
CA GLY A 170 -20.33 -1.33 -25.66
C GLY A 170 -20.38 -1.88 -24.21
N ARG A 171 -21.53 -2.44 -23.83
CA ARG A 171 -21.79 -2.91 -22.44
C ARG A 171 -20.98 -4.15 -22.07
N SER A 172 -20.35 -4.82 -23.03
CA SER A 172 -19.59 -6.05 -22.83
C SER A 172 -18.32 -5.89 -21.99
N ALA A 173 -17.90 -4.64 -21.73
CA ALA A 173 -16.80 -4.31 -20.81
C ALA A 173 -17.22 -3.34 -19.70
N GLY A 174 -18.51 -3.16 -19.46
CA GLY A 174 -19.02 -2.45 -18.29
C GLY A 174 -19.74 -3.45 -17.41
N PHE A 175 -19.62 -3.30 -16.10
CA PHE A 175 -20.43 -4.06 -15.18
C PHE A 175 -21.66 -3.24 -14.82
N ASN A 176 -22.85 -3.83 -14.93
CA ASN A 176 -24.01 -3.23 -14.30
C ASN A 176 -23.96 -3.59 -12.81
N PRO A 177 -24.09 -2.66 -11.85
CA PRO A 177 -24.13 -3.00 -10.42
C PRO A 177 -25.19 -4.05 -10.04
N THR A 178 -26.14 -4.36 -10.92
CA THR A 178 -27.13 -5.44 -10.77
C THR A 178 -26.70 -6.81 -11.33
N ASP A 179 -25.63 -6.89 -12.13
CA ASP A 179 -25.14 -8.15 -12.67
C ASP A 179 -24.51 -8.96 -11.52
N TYR A 180 -24.93 -10.20 -11.34
CA TYR A 180 -24.54 -11.00 -10.19
C TYR A 180 -23.11 -11.55 -10.41
N GLY A 181 -22.11 -11.05 -9.66
CA GLY A 181 -20.80 -11.73 -9.56
C GLY A 181 -19.52 -10.89 -9.69
N VAL A 182 -19.56 -9.56 -9.80
CA VAL A 182 -18.32 -8.75 -9.73
C VAL A 182 -18.02 -8.43 -8.27
N THR A 183 -17.14 -9.23 -7.70
CA THR A 183 -16.49 -8.96 -6.42
C THR A 183 -15.15 -8.26 -6.66
N ILE A 184 -14.83 -7.29 -5.80
CA ILE A 184 -13.53 -6.59 -5.70
C ILE A 184 -12.31 -7.54 -5.74
N SER A 185 -12.49 -8.79 -5.29
CA SER A 185 -11.48 -9.85 -5.30
C SER A 185 -10.97 -10.24 -6.69
N SER A 186 -11.63 -9.81 -7.77
CA SER A 186 -11.18 -10.09 -9.13
C SER A 186 -10.28 -9.00 -9.72
N HIS A 187 -10.15 -7.86 -9.03
CA HIS A 187 -9.35 -6.69 -9.43
C HIS A 187 -9.60 -6.21 -10.87
N TYR A 188 -10.79 -6.45 -11.42
CA TYR A 188 -11.12 -6.10 -12.80
C TYR A 188 -11.38 -4.61 -12.95
N VAL A 189 -10.58 -3.95 -13.78
CA VAL A 189 -10.84 -2.61 -14.32
C VAL A 189 -11.55 -2.75 -15.66
N TYR A 190 -12.81 -2.36 -15.68
CA TYR A 190 -13.71 -2.46 -16.81
C TYR A 190 -13.59 -1.20 -17.67
N ILE A 191 -13.14 -1.34 -18.93
CA ILE A 191 -12.94 -0.22 -19.85
C ILE A 191 -13.88 -0.40 -21.05
N SER A 192 -14.99 0.32 -21.03
CA SER A 192 -16.01 0.29 -22.07
C SER A 192 -15.74 1.36 -23.12
N LEU A 193 -15.47 0.94 -24.35
CA LEU A 193 -15.31 1.85 -25.49
C LEU A 193 -16.69 2.18 -26.09
N GLY A 194 -16.88 3.45 -26.45
CA GLY A 194 -18.16 3.97 -26.93
C GLY A 194 -19.20 4.16 -25.82
N ALA A 195 -18.79 4.35 -24.57
CA ALA A 195 -19.70 4.47 -23.42
C ALA A 195 -19.38 5.69 -22.55
N LYS A 196 -20.33 6.06 -21.69
CA LYS A 196 -20.22 7.09 -20.66
C LYS A 196 -20.81 6.64 -19.33
N CYS A 197 -20.43 7.32 -18.26
CA CYS A 197 -20.98 7.11 -16.94
C CYS A 197 -22.31 7.87 -16.77
N SER A 198 -23.27 7.23 -16.09
CA SER A 198 -24.49 7.85 -15.57
C SER A 198 -24.60 7.50 -14.10
N GLY A 199 -23.96 8.32 -13.26
CA GLY A 199 -23.63 7.94 -11.89
C GLY A 199 -22.70 6.72 -11.90
N GLU A 200 -23.11 5.66 -11.22
CA GLU A 200 -22.36 4.40 -11.15
C GLU A 200 -22.64 3.46 -12.34
N SER A 201 -23.62 3.77 -13.18
CA SER A 201 -24.05 2.93 -14.29
C SER A 201 -23.38 3.30 -15.62
N LEU A 202 -23.30 2.32 -16.52
CA LEU A 202 -22.80 2.51 -17.89
C LEU A 202 -23.94 2.82 -18.88
N VAL A 203 -23.74 3.83 -19.72
CA VAL A 203 -24.63 4.17 -20.85
C VAL A 203 -23.84 4.15 -22.15
N ILE A 204 -24.35 3.43 -23.16
CA ILE A 204 -23.71 3.34 -24.47
C ILE A 204 -24.01 4.58 -25.29
N THR A 205 -23.01 5.01 -26.06
CA THR A 205 -23.06 6.20 -26.90
C THR A 205 -22.62 5.86 -28.32
N ASN A 206 -23.07 6.65 -29.28
CA ASN A 206 -22.69 6.46 -30.69
C ASN A 206 -21.34 7.13 -31.05
N ALA A 207 -20.65 7.73 -30.09
CA ALA A 207 -19.39 8.42 -30.33
C ALA A 207 -18.21 7.49 -30.04
N SER A 208 -17.42 7.20 -31.08
CA SER A 208 -16.28 6.27 -31.05
C SER A 208 -15.16 6.67 -30.10
N ASN A 209 -15.09 7.95 -29.72
CA ASN A 209 -14.02 8.51 -28.90
C ASN A 209 -14.41 8.63 -27.43
N ASN A 210 -15.64 8.24 -27.09
CA ASN A 210 -16.09 8.16 -25.70
C ASN A 210 -15.62 6.85 -25.10
N TYR A 211 -15.24 6.88 -23.84
CA TYR A 211 -14.97 5.68 -23.06
C TYR A 211 -15.40 5.89 -21.61
N ALA A 212 -15.66 4.78 -20.93
CA ALA A 212 -15.92 4.78 -19.50
C ALA A 212 -15.10 3.67 -18.83
N ILE A 213 -14.58 3.99 -17.65
CA ILE A 213 -13.80 3.10 -16.79
C ILE A 213 -14.63 2.84 -15.53
N GLN A 214 -14.73 1.57 -15.13
CA GLN A 214 -15.44 1.16 -13.94
C GLN A 214 -14.60 0.25 -13.05
N TYR A 215 -14.77 0.41 -11.74
CA TYR A 215 -14.18 -0.44 -10.72
C TYR A 215 -15.10 -0.59 -9.51
N ALA A 216 -15.14 -1.78 -8.91
CA ALA A 216 -15.91 -2.02 -7.68
C ALA A 216 -15.14 -1.51 -6.45
N LEU A 217 -15.86 -0.92 -5.49
CA LEU A 217 -15.26 -0.40 -4.25
C LEU A 217 -15.53 -1.32 -3.05
N GLU A 218 -14.64 -1.31 -2.06
CA GLU A 218 -14.79 -2.09 -0.83
C GLU A 218 -15.92 -1.60 0.06
N GLY A 219 -16.18 -0.29 0.07
CA GLY A 219 -17.33 0.32 0.74
C GLY A 219 -18.68 -0.01 0.09
N GLY A 220 -18.68 -0.73 -1.04
CA GLY A 220 -19.85 -0.99 -1.87
C GLY A 220 -19.99 0.01 -3.03
N GLY A 221 -20.80 -0.36 -4.02
CA GLY A 221 -21.01 0.42 -5.23
C GLY A 221 -19.85 0.30 -6.24
N THR A 222 -19.97 1.05 -7.33
CA THR A 222 -18.96 1.09 -8.39
C THR A 222 -18.54 2.52 -8.68
N TYR A 223 -17.23 2.75 -8.73
CA TYR A 223 -16.70 4.01 -9.21
C TYR A 223 -16.67 3.99 -10.73
N CYS A 224 -17.28 4.98 -11.37
CA CYS A 224 -17.32 5.16 -12.81
C CYS A 224 -16.71 6.51 -13.18
N ILE A 225 -15.81 6.53 -14.16
CA ILE A 225 -15.23 7.74 -14.74
C ILE A 225 -15.16 7.64 -16.26
N ASP A 226 -15.51 8.70 -16.98
CA ASP A 226 -15.57 8.74 -18.44
C ASP A 226 -14.71 9.85 -19.08
N GLY A 227 -14.46 9.75 -20.39
CA GLY A 227 -13.67 10.72 -21.18
C GLY A 227 -13.91 10.68 -22.68
#